data_AF-A0AAV5H3R1-F1
#
_entry.id   AF-A0AAV5H3R1-F1
#
_cell.length_a   1.000
_cell.length_b   1.000
_cell.length_c   1.000
_cell.angle_alpha   90.00
_cell.angle_beta   90.00
_cell.angle_gamma   90.00
#
_symmetry.space_group_name_H-M   'P 1'
#
loop_
_entity.id
_entity.type
_entity.pdbx_description
1 polymer ?
#
loop_
_entity_poly.entity_id
_entity_poly.type
_entity_poly.pdbx_seq_one_letter_code
_entity_poly.pdbx_strand_id
1 'polypeptide(L)'
;MKKEELIKEGCMVPDTLQEAMRLGRQEMVEGDGETLREYLYRLLEENGRDNTYFDFYYGTLSREEQKKAETALSQEETAYLYGLTLPVNREDVYFRYEERLFSIAVTLSVTEMLFSTFYFPVLCKTVWSNYQGSFLLFSYETGKE
;
A
#
# COMPACT_ATOMS: atom_id res chain seq x y z
N MET A 1 -7.93 0.34 10.64
CA MET A 1 -8.74 1.55 10.43
C MET A 1 -9.82 1.21 9.42
N LYS A 2 -10.93 1.95 9.42
CA LYS A 2 -11.97 1.86 8.40
C LYS A 2 -11.70 2.82 7.24
N LYS A 3 -12.29 2.53 6.07
CA LYS A 3 -12.19 3.37 4.87
C LYS A 3 -12.58 4.82 5.13
N GLU A 4 -13.63 5.05 5.92
CA GLU A 4 -14.13 6.38 6.26
C GLU A 4 -13.12 7.19 7.08
N GLU A 5 -12.28 6.53 7.87
CA GLU A 5 -11.21 7.19 8.61
C GLU A 5 -10.11 7.66 7.66
N LEU A 6 -9.72 6.83 6.67
CA LEU A 6 -8.74 7.23 5.66
C LEU A 6 -9.19 8.46 4.86
N ILE A 7 -10.46 8.50 4.47
CA ILE A 7 -11.04 9.64 3.75
C ILE A 7 -10.97 10.91 4.62
N LYS A 8 -11.23 10.81 5.93
CA LYS A 8 -11.11 11.95 6.86
C LYS A 8 -9.68 12.45 7.01
N GLU A 9 -8.70 11.55 6.89
CA GLU A 9 -7.26 11.88 6.86
C GLU A 9 -6.81 12.43 5.49
N GLY A 10 -7.74 12.63 4.55
CA GLY A 10 -7.47 13.19 3.22
C GLY A 10 -7.01 12.16 2.18
N CYS A 11 -7.08 10.86 2.49
CA CYS A 11 -6.71 9.83 1.52
C CYS A 11 -7.77 9.71 0.43
N MET A 12 -7.32 9.56 -0.81
CA MET A 12 -8.18 9.21 -1.93
C MET A 12 -8.25 7.69 -2.03
N VAL A 13 -9.43 7.12 -1.75
CA VAL A 13 -9.62 5.66 -1.66
C VAL A 13 -10.64 5.17 -2.71
N PRO A 14 -10.27 5.20 -4.01
CA PRO A 14 -11.14 4.74 -5.08
C PRO A 14 -11.38 3.23 -4.98
N ASP A 15 -12.61 2.79 -5.22
CA ASP A 15 -12.98 1.37 -5.20
C ASP A 15 -12.61 0.65 -6.50
N THR A 16 -12.43 1.41 -7.59
CA THR A 16 -12.17 0.86 -8.92
C THR A 16 -11.12 1.67 -9.68
N LEU A 17 -10.43 1.02 -10.63
CA LEU A 17 -9.48 1.69 -11.52
C LEU A 17 -10.15 2.85 -12.29
N GLN A 18 -11.37 2.64 -12.78
CA GLN A 18 -12.12 3.66 -13.52
C GLN A 18 -12.41 4.89 -12.65
N GLU A 19 -12.74 4.67 -11.38
CA GLU A 19 -12.93 5.76 -10.42
C GLU A 19 -11.62 6.50 -10.16
N ALA A 20 -10.52 5.78 -9.93
CA ALA A 20 -9.20 6.36 -9.70
C ALA A 20 -8.75 7.24 -10.88
N MET A 21 -8.94 6.75 -12.11
CA MET A 21 -8.63 7.48 -13.36
C MET A 21 -9.51 8.70 -13.59
N ARG A 22 -10.75 8.69 -13.11
CA ARG A 22 -11.65 9.85 -13.21
C ARG A 22 -11.26 10.96 -12.23
N LEU A 23 -10.77 10.57 -11.05
CA LEU A 23 -10.47 11.49 -9.95
C LEU A 23 -9.11 12.16 -10.08
N GLY A 24 -8.17 11.58 -10.82
CA GLY A 24 -6.80 12.10 -10.90
C GLY A 24 -6.05 11.67 -12.14
N ARG A 25 -4.83 12.19 -12.29
CA ARG A 25 -3.91 11.81 -13.35
C ARG A 25 -3.23 10.49 -13.00
N GLN A 26 -3.21 9.58 -13.95
CA GLN A 26 -2.52 8.29 -13.85
C GLN A 26 -1.11 8.38 -14.45
N GLU A 27 -0.14 7.77 -13.75
CA GLU A 27 1.22 7.55 -14.22
C GLU A 27 1.66 6.13 -13.88
N MET A 28 2.49 5.53 -14.72
CA MET A 28 3.08 4.21 -14.45
C MET A 28 4.52 4.43 -14.00
N VAL A 29 4.87 3.79 -12.88
CA VAL A 29 6.23 3.80 -12.34
C VAL A 29 6.81 2.41 -12.59
N GLU A 30 7.78 2.35 -13.49
CA GLU A 30 8.47 1.13 -13.89
C GLU A 30 9.85 1.06 -13.22
N GLY A 31 10.35 -0.15 -13.02
CA GLY A 31 11.67 -0.39 -12.43
C GLY A 31 11.79 -1.81 -11.91
N ASP A 32 12.99 -2.18 -11.45
CA ASP A 32 13.15 -3.38 -10.66
C ASP A 32 12.62 -3.20 -9.22
N GLY A 33 12.62 -4.27 -8.44
CA GLY A 33 12.08 -4.23 -7.09
C GLY A 33 12.81 -3.27 -6.14
N GLU A 34 14.09 -2.98 -6.40
CA GLU A 34 14.86 -1.98 -5.63
C GLU A 34 14.41 -0.56 -6.00
N THR A 35 14.30 -0.27 -7.30
CA THR A 35 13.81 1.03 -7.82
C THR A 35 12.41 1.34 -7.30
N LEU A 36 11.50 0.36 -7.34
CA LEU A 36 10.13 0.51 -6.85
C LEU A 36 10.07 0.70 -5.33
N ARG A 37 10.94 0.01 -4.58
CA ARG A 37 11.09 0.20 -3.14
C ARG A 37 11.55 1.62 -2.84
N GLU A 38 12.65 2.07 -3.44
CA GLU A 38 13.17 3.43 -3.27
C GLU A 38 12.11 4.49 -3.60
N TYR A 39 11.31 4.26 -4.65
CA TYR A 39 10.22 5.14 -5.01
C TYR A 39 9.20 5.32 -3.88
N LEU A 40 8.73 4.22 -3.27
CA LEU A 40 7.77 4.28 -2.15
C LEU A 40 8.39 4.93 -0.91
N TYR A 41 9.65 4.63 -0.59
CA TYR A 41 10.33 5.25 0.55
C TYR A 41 10.57 6.74 0.34
N ARG A 42 10.85 7.19 -0.88
CA ARG A 42 10.89 8.62 -1.19
C ARG A 42 9.53 9.29 -0.95
N LEU A 43 8.43 8.68 -1.42
CA LEU A 43 7.09 9.21 -1.16
C LEU A 43 6.75 9.24 0.33
N LEU A 44 7.16 8.21 1.09
CA LEU A 44 7.02 8.18 2.55
C LEU A 44 7.71 9.37 3.22
N GLU A 45 8.96 9.65 2.85
CA GLU A 45 9.73 10.75 3.42
C GLU A 45 9.18 12.13 3.01
N GLU A 46 8.76 12.29 1.74
CA GLU A 46 8.12 13.52 1.24
C GLU A 46 6.73 13.78 1.86
N ASN A 47 5.94 12.74 2.07
CA ASN A 47 4.58 12.82 2.62
C ASN A 47 4.57 12.96 4.16
N GLY A 48 5.61 12.42 4.81
CA GLY A 48 5.70 12.30 6.26
C GLY A 48 5.06 11.00 6.76
N ARG A 49 5.77 10.34 7.69
CA ARG A 49 5.37 9.05 8.29
C ARG A 49 4.00 9.10 8.94
N ASP A 50 3.73 10.15 9.74
CA ASP A 50 2.46 10.32 10.45
C ASP A 50 1.24 10.49 9.53
N ASN A 51 1.47 10.91 8.27
CA ASN A 51 0.43 11.09 7.27
C ASN A 51 0.42 9.97 6.23
N THR A 52 1.09 8.84 6.47
CA THR A 52 1.19 7.75 5.51
C THR A 52 0.35 6.57 5.94
N TYR A 53 -0.40 6.01 4.99
CA TYR A 53 -1.33 4.91 5.20
C TYR A 53 -1.17 3.88 4.10
N PHE A 54 -1.60 2.65 4.37
CA PHE A 54 -1.61 1.59 3.38
C PHE A 54 -2.67 0.54 3.70
N ASP A 55 -3.08 -0.23 2.71
CA ASP A 55 -3.84 -1.45 2.93
C ASP A 55 -2.92 -2.68 2.97
N PHE A 56 -3.31 -3.69 3.76
CA PHE A 56 -2.51 -4.90 3.91
C PHE A 56 -3.37 -6.15 4.10
N TYR A 57 -3.57 -6.88 3.02
CA TYR A 57 -4.54 -7.98 2.94
C TYR A 57 -4.02 -9.34 3.43
N TYR A 58 -2.80 -9.44 3.98
CA TYR A 58 -2.20 -10.72 4.36
C TYR A 58 -3.08 -11.55 5.31
N GLY A 59 -3.77 -10.91 6.27
CA GLY A 59 -4.70 -11.58 7.18
C GLY A 59 -5.95 -12.18 6.51
N THR A 60 -6.29 -11.70 5.30
CA THR A 60 -7.44 -12.17 4.52
C THR A 60 -7.09 -13.32 3.57
N LEU A 61 -5.80 -13.58 3.37
CA LEU A 61 -5.30 -14.66 2.50
C LEU A 61 -5.59 -16.04 3.10
N SER A 62 -5.79 -17.03 2.23
CA SER A 62 -5.78 -18.43 2.65
C SER A 62 -4.42 -18.84 3.20
N ARG A 63 -4.36 -19.95 3.96
CA ARG A 63 -3.09 -20.47 4.47
C ARG A 63 -2.08 -20.82 3.36
N GLU A 64 -2.53 -21.22 2.19
CA GLU A 64 -1.63 -21.50 1.06
C GLU A 64 -1.05 -20.22 0.48
N GLU A 65 -1.88 -19.19 0.29
CA GLU A 65 -1.44 -17.87 -0.18
C GLU A 65 -0.51 -17.18 0.81
N GLN A 66 -0.78 -17.29 2.13
CA GLN A 66 0.12 -16.81 3.17
C GLN A 66 1.50 -17.45 3.05
N LYS A 67 1.57 -18.78 2.93
CA LYS A 67 2.85 -19.50 2.75
C LYS A 67 3.60 -19.08 1.50
N LYS A 68 2.90 -18.78 0.40
CA LYS A 68 3.51 -18.26 -0.82
C LYS A 68 4.12 -16.87 -0.58
N ALA A 69 3.36 -15.96 0.03
CA ALA A 69 3.85 -14.62 0.36
C ALA A 69 5.06 -14.64 1.32
N GLU A 70 5.05 -15.54 2.31
CA GLU A 70 6.14 -15.72 3.27
C GLU A 70 7.47 -16.12 2.60
N THR A 71 7.46 -16.69 1.39
CA THR A 71 8.71 -17.03 0.68
C THR A 71 9.55 -15.81 0.29
N ALA A 72 8.92 -14.63 0.21
CA ALA A 72 9.59 -13.36 -0.04
C ALA A 72 10.06 -12.64 1.23
N LEU A 73 9.70 -13.16 2.41
CA LEU A 73 9.98 -12.54 3.70
C LEU A 73 11.12 -13.25 4.44
N SER A 74 11.81 -12.50 5.28
CA SER A 74 12.73 -13.08 6.26
C SER A 74 11.96 -13.83 7.36
N GLN A 75 12.66 -14.72 8.07
CA GLN A 75 12.07 -15.43 9.22
C GLN A 75 11.59 -14.48 10.32
N GLU A 76 12.29 -13.35 10.52
CA GLU A 76 11.91 -12.33 11.51
C GLU A 76 10.60 -11.63 11.09
N GLU A 77 10.47 -11.24 9.83
CA GLU A 77 9.25 -10.63 9.29
C GLU A 77 8.05 -11.59 9.34
N THR A 78 8.25 -12.86 8.99
CA THR A 78 7.20 -13.89 9.11
C THR A 78 6.77 -14.08 10.57
N ALA A 79 7.73 -14.17 11.50
CA ALA A 79 7.42 -14.30 12.92
C ALA A 79 6.68 -13.06 13.46
N TYR A 80 7.05 -11.87 13.00
CA TYR A 80 6.34 -10.62 13.31
C TYR A 80 4.88 -10.70 12.87
N LEU A 81 4.61 -11.10 11.61
CA LEU A 81 3.23 -11.25 11.12
C LEU A 81 2.38 -12.22 11.94
N TYR A 82 2.97 -13.34 12.38
CA TYR A 82 2.26 -14.31 13.23
C TYR A 82 1.99 -13.81 14.65
N GLY A 83 2.76 -12.84 15.14
CA GLY A 83 2.52 -12.18 16.41
C GLY A 83 1.39 -11.14 16.36
N LEU A 84 0.98 -10.71 15.16
CA LEU A 84 -0.06 -9.71 14.98
C LEU A 84 -1.45 -10.35 14.92
N THR A 85 -2.44 -9.65 15.49
CA THR A 85 -3.86 -9.93 15.23
C THR A 85 -4.29 -9.14 14.00
N LEU A 86 -4.01 -9.69 12.82
CA LEU A 86 -4.38 -9.04 11.55
C LEU A 86 -5.87 -9.24 11.24
N PRO A 87 -6.52 -8.23 10.64
CA PRO A 87 -7.89 -8.34 10.18
C PRO A 87 -8.05 -9.46 9.14
N VAL A 88 -9.13 -10.22 9.27
CA VAL A 88 -9.53 -11.26 8.30
C VAL A 88 -10.57 -10.76 7.29
N ASN A 89 -11.15 -9.57 7.54
CA ASN A 89 -12.12 -8.92 6.68
C ASN A 89 -11.47 -7.80 5.88
N ARG A 90 -11.82 -7.67 4.60
CA ARG A 90 -11.25 -6.66 3.69
C ARG A 90 -11.57 -5.22 4.08
N GLU A 91 -12.65 -4.96 4.82
CA GLU A 91 -13.03 -3.61 5.21
C GLU A 91 -12.15 -3.02 6.34
N ASP A 92 -11.31 -3.85 6.97
CA ASP A 92 -10.52 -3.49 8.14
C ASP A 92 -9.01 -3.48 7.87
N VAL A 93 -8.58 -3.71 6.64
CA VAL A 93 -7.17 -3.93 6.28
C VAL A 93 -6.34 -2.64 6.15
N TYR A 94 -6.84 -1.50 6.62
CA TYR A 94 -6.13 -0.23 6.50
C TYR A 94 -5.30 0.07 7.75
N PHE A 95 -4.05 0.44 7.53
CA PHE A 95 -3.06 0.69 8.57
C PHE A 95 -2.43 2.07 8.42
N ARG A 96 -2.14 2.70 9.56
CA ARG A 96 -1.18 3.81 9.62
C ARG A 96 0.22 3.26 9.43
N TYR A 97 1.15 4.11 8.99
CA TYR A 97 2.55 3.77 8.94
C TYR A 97 3.03 3.20 10.29
N GLU A 98 3.59 2.00 10.21
CA GLU A 98 4.41 1.37 11.22
C GLU A 98 5.58 0.74 10.48
N GLU A 99 6.80 0.98 10.94
CA GLU A 99 8.02 0.73 10.18
C GLU A 99 8.14 -0.71 9.67
N ARG A 100 7.89 -1.70 10.54
CA ARG A 100 8.02 -3.11 10.18
C ARG A 100 6.92 -3.56 9.23
N LEU A 101 5.66 -3.24 9.55
CA LEU A 101 4.52 -3.64 8.73
C LEU A 101 4.55 -2.97 7.36
N PHE A 102 4.95 -1.71 7.28
CA PHE A 102 5.14 -0.99 6.03
C PHE A 102 6.27 -1.62 5.19
N SER A 103 7.42 -1.93 5.80
CA SER A 103 8.52 -2.61 5.10
C SER A 103 8.09 -3.95 4.50
N ILE A 104 7.30 -4.73 5.25
CA ILE A 104 6.75 -6.01 4.78
C ILE A 104 5.79 -5.78 3.61
N ALA A 105 4.86 -4.82 3.72
CA ALA A 105 3.94 -4.48 2.64
C ALA A 105 4.70 -4.09 1.36
N VAL A 106 5.74 -3.26 1.48
CA VAL A 106 6.61 -2.90 0.35
C VAL A 106 7.32 -4.13 -0.23
N THR A 107 7.90 -5.00 0.61
CA THR A 107 8.58 -6.22 0.16
C THR A 107 7.63 -7.13 -0.62
N LEU A 108 6.42 -7.37 -0.11
CA LEU A 108 5.43 -8.20 -0.82
C LEU A 108 4.91 -7.53 -2.11
N SER A 109 4.83 -6.20 -2.13
CA SER A 109 4.45 -5.43 -3.31
C SER A 109 5.49 -5.48 -4.42
N VAL A 110 6.78 -5.31 -4.11
CA VAL A 110 7.87 -5.32 -5.12
C VAL A 110 8.27 -6.72 -5.58
N THR A 111 7.91 -7.75 -4.81
CA THR A 111 8.06 -9.17 -5.20
C THR A 111 6.81 -9.75 -5.84
N GLU A 112 5.79 -8.92 -6.09
CA GLU A 112 4.51 -9.30 -6.69
C GLU A 112 3.72 -10.37 -5.91
N MET A 113 4.11 -10.63 -4.65
CA MET A 113 3.47 -11.61 -3.77
C MET A 113 2.14 -11.12 -3.21
N LEU A 114 1.98 -9.82 -3.00
CA LEU A 114 0.75 -9.22 -2.52
C LEU A 114 0.52 -7.83 -3.11
N PHE A 115 -0.68 -7.60 -3.61
CA PHE A 115 -1.13 -6.26 -3.96
C PHE A 115 -1.37 -5.44 -2.69
N SER A 116 -0.85 -4.21 -2.67
CA SER A 116 -1.13 -3.21 -1.65
C SER A 116 -1.36 -1.84 -2.30
N THR A 117 -2.18 -1.04 -1.66
CA THR A 117 -2.36 0.38 -1.92
C THR A 117 -1.62 1.19 -0.87
N PHE A 118 -0.84 2.18 -1.31
CA PHE A 118 -0.19 3.15 -0.43
C PHE A 118 -0.82 4.54 -0.64
N TYR A 119 -1.20 5.19 0.44
CA TYR A 119 -1.89 6.48 0.43
C TYR A 119 -0.98 7.56 1.02
N PHE A 120 -0.80 8.63 0.24
CA PHE A 120 0.04 9.78 0.56
C PHE A 120 -0.80 11.06 0.45
N PRO A 121 -1.71 11.32 1.41
CA PRO A 121 -2.66 12.44 1.36
C PRO A 121 -2.02 13.82 1.29
N VAL A 122 -0.86 14.05 1.93
CA VAL A 122 -0.16 15.35 1.85
C VAL A 122 0.35 15.61 0.44
N LEU A 123 0.82 14.56 -0.24
CA LEU A 123 1.22 14.63 -1.65
C LEU A 123 0.05 14.49 -2.62
N CYS A 124 -1.16 14.21 -2.12
CA CYS A 124 -2.35 13.93 -2.91
C CYS A 124 -2.09 12.78 -3.90
N LYS A 125 -1.44 11.73 -3.43
CA LYS A 125 -1.04 10.57 -4.23
C LYS A 125 -1.59 9.26 -3.67
N THR A 126 -1.87 8.34 -4.56
CA THR A 126 -2.17 6.94 -4.24
C THR A 126 -1.39 6.04 -5.17
N VAL A 127 -0.75 5.01 -4.62
CA VAL A 127 0.06 4.07 -5.38
C VAL A 127 -0.58 2.70 -5.26
N TRP A 128 -0.94 2.10 -6.38
CA TRP A 128 -1.38 0.71 -6.49
C TRP A 128 -0.20 -0.13 -6.93
N SER A 129 0.19 -1.11 -6.11
CA SER A 129 1.31 -1.99 -6.44
C SER A 129 0.94 -3.09 -7.43
N ASN A 130 1.93 -3.90 -7.84
CA ASN A 130 1.71 -5.18 -8.51
C ASN A 130 0.82 -5.10 -9.78
N TYR A 131 1.08 -4.11 -10.63
CA TYR A 131 0.47 -3.98 -11.95
C TYR A 131 1.48 -4.35 -13.03
N GLN A 132 1.60 -5.66 -13.33
CA GLN A 132 2.55 -6.21 -14.31
C GLN A 132 4.02 -5.83 -13.99
N GLY A 133 4.45 -6.07 -12.75
CA GLY A 133 5.79 -5.67 -12.30
C GLY A 133 6.02 -4.15 -12.15
N SER A 134 4.98 -3.32 -12.31
CA SER A 134 5.05 -1.86 -12.17
C SER A 134 4.06 -1.35 -11.12
N PHE A 135 4.22 -0.09 -10.71
CA PHE A 135 3.26 0.60 -9.86
C PHE A 135 2.40 1.57 -10.66
N LEU A 136 1.13 1.65 -10.29
CA LEU A 136 0.20 2.62 -10.84
C LEU A 136 0.04 3.77 -9.85
N LEU A 137 0.53 4.94 -10.23
CA LEU A 137 0.43 6.16 -9.45
C LEU A 137 -0.80 6.96 -9.90
N PHE A 138 -1.60 7.39 -8.93
CA PHE A 138 -2.62 8.39 -9.12
C PHE A 138 -2.23 9.66 -8.38
N SER A 139 -2.20 10.78 -9.11
CA SER A 139 -2.04 12.11 -8.54
C SER A 139 -3.35 12.87 -8.64
N TYR A 140 -3.86 13.34 -7.52
CA TYR A 140 -5.13 14.04 -7.44
C TYR A 140 -4.89 15.54 -7.32
N GLU A 141 -5.65 16.33 -8.08
CA GLU A 141 -5.63 17.77 -7.90
C GLU A 141 -6.34 18.10 -6.60
N THR A 142 -5.65 18.80 -5.69
CA THR A 142 -6.38 19.50 -4.64
C THR A 142 -7.06 20.68 -5.29
N GLY A 143 -8.38 20.68 -5.26
CA GLY A 143 -9.17 21.89 -5.51
C GLY A 143 -8.81 22.91 -4.44
N LYS A 144 -7.72 23.66 -4.65
CA LYS A 144 -7.58 24.99 -4.09
C LYS A 144 -8.27 25.94 -5.05
N GLU A 145 -9.58 26.07 -4.89
CA GLU A 145 -10.23 27.35 -5.16
C GLU A 145 -9.98 28.28 -3.98
#